data_AF-A0A2S8SUM0-F1
#
_entry.id   AF-A0A2S8SUM0-F1
#
_cell.length_a   1.000
_cell.length_b   1.000
_cell.length_c   1.000
_cell.angle_alpha   90.00
_cell.angle_beta   90.00
_cell.angle_gamma   90.00
#
_symmetry.space_group_name_H-M   'P 1'
#
loop_
_entity.id
_entity.type
_entity.pdbx_description
1 polymer ?
#
loop_
_entity_poly.entity_id
_entity_poly.type
_entity_poly.pdbx_seq_one_letter_code
_entity_poly.pdbx_strand_id
1 'polypeptide(L)'
;MHLDKDGAARNWQRLAPPKIEKPDAQVWRQLIDDFWFGTHNLAKYLARGDLWTAKWLDAEIKNYILKLLEWHGVARGADVWHLGHHLQSWTDTATFTEVETLFARFDAADSRRAMRATCDLFGRLAREVSAIWELQYPDEVERGVRVLMEKMEN
;
A
#
# COMPACT_ATOMS: atom_id res chain seq x y z
N MET A 1 -24.04 0.15 10.77
CA MET A 1 -24.99 1.01 10.06
C MET A 1 -24.93 2.39 10.70
N HIS A 2 -24.21 3.34 10.10
CA HIS A 2 -24.06 4.69 10.65
C HIS A 2 -25.08 5.70 10.07
N LEU A 3 -25.91 5.27 9.10
CA LEU A 3 -27.03 6.06 8.58
C LEU A 3 -28.08 5.13 7.98
N ASP A 4 -29.28 5.12 8.57
CA ASP A 4 -30.48 4.41 8.08
C ASP A 4 -31.69 5.29 8.37
N LYS A 5 -32.02 6.16 7.42
CA LYS A 5 -33.04 7.21 7.62
C LYS A 5 -34.46 6.70 7.42
N ASP A 6 -34.63 5.62 6.66
CA ASP A 6 -35.92 5.02 6.30
C ASP A 6 -36.18 3.70 7.02
N GLY A 7 -35.22 3.19 7.80
CA GLY A 7 -35.37 1.95 8.56
C GLY A 7 -35.32 0.71 7.68
N ALA A 8 -34.92 0.84 6.41
CA ALA A 8 -34.93 -0.23 5.44
C ALA A 8 -33.99 -1.39 5.80
N ALA A 9 -32.96 -1.10 6.61
CA ALA A 9 -31.94 -2.06 7.00
C ALA A 9 -32.22 -2.75 8.36
N ARG A 10 -33.36 -2.47 9.00
CA ARG A 10 -33.77 -3.11 10.28
C ARG A 10 -33.85 -4.63 10.22
N ASN A 11 -34.17 -5.19 9.06
CA ASN A 11 -34.34 -6.62 8.86
C ASN A 11 -33.19 -7.26 8.05
N TRP A 12 -32.12 -6.50 7.79
CA TRP A 12 -30.99 -7.04 7.04
C TRP A 12 -30.20 -8.02 7.90
N GLN A 13 -29.88 -9.17 7.32
CA GLN A 13 -28.95 -10.09 7.95
C GLN A 13 -27.56 -9.43 7.96
N ARG A 14 -27.02 -9.21 9.15
CA ARG A 14 -25.67 -8.69 9.31
C ARG A 14 -24.68 -9.79 8.92
N LEU A 15 -24.02 -9.63 7.78
CA LEU A 15 -22.88 -10.46 7.42
C LEU A 15 -21.70 -10.11 8.31
N ALA A 16 -20.92 -11.11 8.72
CA ALA A 16 -19.63 -10.87 9.32
C ALA A 16 -18.74 -10.19 8.26
N PRO A 17 -17.93 -9.18 8.64
CA PRO A 17 -16.94 -8.65 7.72
C PRO A 17 -15.99 -9.80 7.32
N PRO A 18 -15.42 -9.76 6.11
CA PRO A 18 -14.38 -10.72 5.74
C PRO A 18 -13.26 -10.72 6.78
N LYS A 19 -12.48 -11.79 6.88
CA LYS A 19 -11.29 -11.78 7.74
C LYS A 19 -10.07 -11.54 6.88
N ILE A 20 -9.17 -10.69 7.34
CA ILE A 20 -7.87 -10.52 6.69
C ILE A 20 -6.97 -11.64 7.21
N GLU A 21 -6.51 -12.49 6.30
CA GLU A 21 -5.71 -13.67 6.61
C GLU A 21 -4.27 -13.49 6.14
N LYS A 22 -3.35 -14.22 6.79
CA LYS A 22 -1.96 -14.34 6.35
C LYS A 22 -1.96 -14.89 4.91
N PRO A 23 -1.27 -14.24 3.96
CA PRO A 23 -1.19 -14.74 2.59
C PRO A 23 -0.33 -16.01 2.53
N ASP A 24 -0.61 -16.85 1.55
CA ASP A 24 0.34 -17.87 1.15
C ASP A 24 1.55 -17.25 0.42
N ALA A 25 2.57 -18.07 0.15
CA ALA A 25 3.80 -17.61 -0.47
C ALA A 25 3.61 -17.07 -1.91
N GLN A 26 2.57 -17.53 -2.62
CA GLN A 26 2.29 -17.07 -3.99
C GLN A 26 1.65 -15.69 -3.95
N VAL A 27 0.61 -15.50 -3.14
CA VAL A 27 -0.08 -14.21 -2.94
C VAL A 27 0.88 -13.15 -2.41
N TRP A 28 1.75 -13.54 -1.47
CA TRP A 28 2.80 -12.66 -0.95
C TRP A 28 3.76 -12.19 -2.04
N ARG A 29 4.29 -13.12 -2.84
CA ARG A 29 5.21 -12.81 -3.95
C ARG A 29 4.54 -11.92 -4.99
N GLN A 30 3.30 -12.22 -5.35
CA GLN A 30 2.53 -11.44 -6.32
C GLN A 30 2.39 -9.98 -5.88
N LEU A 31 2.05 -9.72 -4.61
CA LEU A 31 1.96 -8.36 -4.10
C LEU A 31 3.28 -7.58 -4.24
N ILE A 32 4.41 -8.23 -3.92
CA ILE A 32 5.73 -7.62 -4.02
C ILE A 32 6.09 -7.31 -5.48
N ASP A 33 5.91 -8.28 -6.36
CA ASP A 33 6.25 -8.14 -7.78
C ASP A 33 5.39 -7.06 -8.44
N ASP A 34 4.08 -7.05 -8.18
CA ASP A 34 3.15 -6.06 -8.72
C ASP A 34 3.46 -4.65 -8.21
N PHE A 35 3.78 -4.51 -6.92
CA PHE A 35 4.16 -3.23 -6.35
C PHE A 35 5.40 -2.65 -7.05
N TRP A 36 6.50 -3.42 -7.10
CA TRP A 36 7.76 -2.93 -7.66
C TRP A 36 7.69 -2.72 -9.18
N PHE A 37 6.93 -3.56 -9.89
CA PHE A 37 6.63 -3.34 -11.31
C PHE A 37 5.83 -2.05 -11.51
N GLY A 38 4.81 -1.81 -10.68
CA GLY A 38 4.01 -0.59 -10.69
C GLY A 38 4.87 0.65 -10.47
N THR A 39 5.70 0.67 -9.42
CA THR A 39 6.55 1.83 -9.09
C THR A 39 7.59 2.13 -10.18
N HIS A 40 8.15 1.09 -10.83
CA HIS A 40 9.04 1.27 -11.98
C HIS A 40 8.33 1.96 -13.15
N ASN A 41 7.09 1.56 -13.45
CA ASN A 41 6.32 2.21 -14.51
C ASN A 41 5.87 3.63 -14.11
N LEU A 42 5.52 3.85 -12.84
CA LEU A 42 5.23 5.19 -12.33
C LEU A 42 6.41 6.15 -12.55
N ALA A 43 7.64 5.71 -12.26
CA ALA A 43 8.85 6.50 -12.52
C ALA A 43 8.99 6.86 -14.02
N LYS A 44 8.70 5.92 -14.94
CA LYS A 44 8.72 6.18 -16.39
C LYS A 44 7.68 7.23 -16.81
N TYR A 45 6.46 7.16 -16.29
CA TYR A 45 5.41 8.13 -16.63
C TYR A 45 5.76 9.53 -16.11
N LEU A 46 6.31 9.61 -14.88
CA LEU A 46 6.79 10.87 -14.30
C LEU A 46 7.95 11.46 -15.11
N ALA A 47 8.89 10.64 -15.60
CA ALA A 47 9.99 11.09 -16.44
C ALA A 47 9.53 11.66 -17.79
N ARG A 48 8.39 11.18 -18.31
CA ARG A 48 7.79 11.66 -19.57
C ARG A 48 6.85 12.85 -19.39
N GLY A 49 6.57 13.26 -18.16
CA GLY A 49 5.57 14.30 -17.86
C GLY A 49 4.12 13.87 -18.09
N ASP A 50 3.85 12.56 -18.22
CA ASP A 50 2.47 12.04 -18.34
C ASP A 50 1.83 11.94 -16.94
N LEU A 51 1.46 13.10 -16.41
CA LEU A 51 1.05 13.25 -15.02
C LEU A 51 -0.32 12.63 -14.73
N TRP A 52 -1.24 12.60 -15.71
CA TRP A 52 -2.53 11.94 -15.54
C TRP A 52 -2.34 10.43 -15.33
N THR A 53 -1.63 9.76 -16.23
CA THR A 53 -1.35 8.32 -16.11
C THR A 53 -0.54 8.02 -14.86
N ALA A 54 0.44 8.87 -14.51
CA ALA A 54 1.18 8.74 -13.27
C ALA A 54 0.27 8.79 -12.03
N LYS A 55 -0.69 9.71 -11.95
CA LYS A 55 -1.61 9.80 -10.81
C LYS A 55 -2.59 8.64 -10.74
N TRP A 56 -3.06 8.16 -11.88
CA TRP A 56 -3.90 6.96 -11.93
C TRP A 56 -3.14 5.73 -11.42
N LEU A 57 -1.90 5.51 -11.92
CA LEU A 57 -1.08 4.38 -11.49
C LEU A 57 -0.64 4.50 -10.01
N ASP A 58 -0.33 5.71 -9.53
CA ASP A 58 -0.04 5.97 -8.12
C ASP A 58 -1.21 5.55 -7.21
N ALA A 59 -2.45 5.81 -7.61
CA ALA A 59 -3.63 5.36 -6.89
C ALA A 59 -3.76 3.83 -6.88
N GLU A 60 -3.49 3.16 -8.00
CA GLU A 60 -3.44 1.68 -8.05
C GLU A 60 -2.36 1.11 -7.12
N ILE A 61 -1.17 1.73 -7.10
CA ILE A 61 -0.08 1.31 -6.21
C ILE A 61 -0.48 1.42 -4.72
N LYS A 62 -1.32 2.39 -4.36
CA LYS A 62 -1.80 2.53 -2.97
C LYS A 62 -2.66 1.34 -2.53
N ASN A 63 -3.29 0.61 -3.45
CA ASN A 63 -4.02 -0.61 -3.09
C ASN A 63 -3.07 -1.70 -2.53
N TYR A 64 -1.85 -1.80 -3.07
CA TYR A 64 -0.84 -2.73 -2.54
C TYR A 64 -0.31 -2.31 -1.16
N ILE A 65 -0.10 -1.01 -0.96
CA ILE A 65 0.29 -0.45 0.35
C ILE A 65 -0.80 -0.73 1.39
N LEU A 66 -2.06 -0.49 1.02
CA LEU A 66 -3.18 -0.74 1.90
C LEU A 66 -3.26 -2.21 2.32
N LYS A 67 -3.14 -3.12 1.35
CA LYS A 67 -3.08 -4.56 1.64
C LYS A 67 -1.91 -4.92 2.57
N LEU A 68 -0.75 -4.30 2.36
CA LEU A 68 0.42 -4.54 3.20
C LEU A 68 0.27 -3.97 4.62
N LEU A 69 -0.33 -2.79 4.78
CA LEU A 69 -0.69 -2.22 6.08
C LEU A 69 -1.66 -3.12 6.84
N GLU A 70 -2.69 -3.62 6.14
CA GLU A 70 -3.64 -4.57 6.70
C GLU A 70 -2.92 -5.83 7.22
N TRP A 71 -2.03 -6.42 6.41
CA TRP A 71 -1.23 -7.56 6.82
C TRP A 71 -0.27 -7.25 7.97
N HIS A 72 0.35 -6.08 7.97
CA HIS A 72 1.23 -5.61 9.04
C HIS A 72 0.51 -5.51 10.39
N GLY A 73 -0.72 -4.98 10.39
CA GLY A 73 -1.58 -4.94 11.58
C GLY A 73 -1.96 -6.35 12.06
N VAL A 74 -2.41 -7.22 11.15
CA VAL A 74 -2.77 -8.61 11.50
C VAL A 74 -1.56 -9.39 12.03
N ALA A 75 -0.40 -9.22 11.43
CA ALA A 75 0.85 -9.85 11.88
C ALA A 75 1.20 -9.47 13.33
N ARG A 76 0.83 -8.26 13.75
CA ARG A 76 1.01 -7.74 15.11
C ARG A 76 -0.16 -7.99 16.05
N GLY A 77 -1.19 -8.71 15.60
CA GLY A 77 -2.36 -9.04 16.40
C GLY A 77 -3.37 -7.90 16.57
N ALA A 78 -3.33 -6.87 15.71
CA ALA A 78 -4.32 -5.79 15.73
C ALA A 78 -5.67 -6.24 15.15
N ASP A 79 -6.76 -5.62 15.62
CA ASP A 79 -8.09 -5.75 15.03
C ASP A 79 -8.21 -4.81 13.81
N VAL A 80 -7.83 -5.33 12.65
CA VAL A 80 -7.74 -4.56 11.40
C VAL A 80 -9.09 -4.49 10.68
N TRP A 81 -9.42 -3.30 10.22
CA TRP A 81 -10.64 -3.04 9.45
C TRP A 81 -10.32 -2.90 7.96
N HIS A 82 -11.16 -3.51 7.12
CA HIS A 82 -11.00 -3.49 5.65
C HIS A 82 -11.00 -2.09 5.06
N LEU A 83 -10.32 -1.95 3.92
CA LEU A 83 -10.27 -0.72 3.14
C LEU A 83 -9.64 0.46 3.89
N GLY A 84 -8.86 0.19 4.94
CA GLY A 84 -8.20 1.24 5.71
C GLY A 84 -9.15 1.98 6.65
N HIS A 85 -10.35 1.46 6.89
CA HIS A 85 -11.26 2.06 7.87
C HIS A 85 -10.57 2.16 9.23
N HIS A 86 -10.65 3.34 9.85
CA HIS A 86 -9.98 3.62 11.13
C HIS A 86 -8.48 3.29 11.14
N LEU A 87 -7.76 3.45 10.01
CA LEU A 87 -6.34 3.12 9.89
C LEU A 87 -5.50 3.52 11.12
N GLN A 88 -5.66 4.77 11.58
CA GLN A 88 -4.95 5.32 12.75
C GLN A 88 -5.17 4.54 14.07
N SER A 89 -6.30 3.84 14.23
CA SER A 89 -6.60 3.12 15.47
C SER A 89 -5.92 1.76 15.57
N TRP A 90 -5.43 1.23 14.45
CA TRP A 90 -4.79 -0.10 14.40
C TRP A 90 -3.39 -0.09 13.79
N THR A 91 -2.91 1.05 13.27
CA THR A 91 -1.50 1.28 12.97
C THR A 91 -0.79 2.01 14.10
N ASP A 92 0.50 1.75 14.27
CA ASP A 92 1.32 2.55 15.18
C ASP A 92 1.50 3.98 14.64
N THR A 93 1.76 4.93 15.55
CA THR A 93 1.86 6.36 15.22
C THR A 93 2.94 6.65 14.18
N ALA A 94 4.09 5.96 14.22
CA ALA A 94 5.18 6.21 13.27
C ALA A 94 4.78 5.78 11.85
N THR A 95 4.19 4.58 11.72
CA THR A 95 3.64 4.10 10.45
C THR A 95 2.51 5.01 9.94
N PHE A 96 1.62 5.49 10.81
CA PHE A 96 0.56 6.41 10.39
C PHE A 96 1.12 7.75 9.87
N THR A 97 2.14 8.31 10.52
CA THR A 97 2.82 9.52 10.04
C THR A 97 3.49 9.31 8.68
N GLU A 98 4.08 8.14 8.43
CA GLU A 98 4.60 7.81 7.10
C GLU A 98 3.48 7.75 6.04
N VAL A 99 2.30 7.21 6.39
CA VAL A 99 1.13 7.17 5.49
C VAL A 99 0.69 8.56 5.02
N GLU A 100 0.76 9.57 5.89
CA GLU A 100 0.40 10.95 5.55
C GLU A 100 1.26 11.54 4.40
N THR A 101 2.46 10.99 4.19
CA THR A 101 3.40 11.48 3.17
C THR A 101 3.24 10.85 1.79
N LEU A 102 2.41 9.80 1.68
CA LEU A 102 2.28 8.96 0.48
C LEU A 102 1.49 9.62 -0.64
N PHE A 103 0.77 10.71 -0.35
CA PHE A 103 -0.10 11.36 -1.32
C PHE A 103 0.56 12.64 -1.84
N ALA A 104 0.61 12.75 -3.17
CA ALA A 104 1.06 13.95 -3.85
C ALA A 104 -0.09 14.75 -4.45
N ARG A 105 0.12 16.06 -4.57
CA ARG A 105 -0.67 16.93 -5.44
C ARG A 105 -0.48 16.53 -6.91
N PHE A 106 -1.27 17.13 -7.80
CA PHE A 106 -1.10 16.99 -9.26
C PHE A 106 0.13 17.79 -9.73
N ASP A 107 1.32 17.37 -9.28
CA ASP A 107 2.62 17.96 -9.60
C ASP A 107 3.68 16.86 -9.72
N ALA A 108 4.62 17.01 -10.65
CA ALA A 108 5.62 15.97 -10.93
C ALA A 108 6.68 15.82 -9.84
N ALA A 109 7.17 16.92 -9.26
CA ALA A 109 8.18 16.86 -8.20
C ALA A 109 7.58 16.31 -6.90
N ASP A 110 6.36 16.75 -6.58
CA ASP A 110 5.54 16.25 -5.48
C ASP A 110 5.25 14.75 -5.63
N SER A 111 4.87 14.30 -6.84
CA SER A 111 4.62 12.88 -7.14
C SER A 111 5.86 12.02 -7.00
N ARG A 112 7.05 12.51 -7.42
CA ARG A 112 8.32 11.79 -7.19
C ARG A 112 8.62 11.64 -5.70
N ARG A 113 8.39 12.69 -4.89
CA ARG A 113 8.56 12.61 -3.42
C ARG A 113 7.60 11.56 -2.83
N ALA A 114 6.32 11.62 -3.17
CA ALA A 114 5.32 10.65 -2.68
C ALA A 114 5.63 9.22 -3.12
N MET A 115 6.10 9.02 -4.35
CA MET A 115 6.54 7.72 -4.86
C MET A 115 7.70 7.16 -4.02
N ARG A 116 8.72 7.96 -3.70
CA ARG A 116 9.83 7.54 -2.83
C ARG A 116 9.34 7.15 -1.44
N ALA A 117 8.53 7.99 -0.80
CA ALA A 117 7.93 7.68 0.50
C ALA A 117 7.11 6.37 0.48
N THR A 118 6.44 6.11 -0.64
CA THR A 118 5.68 4.87 -0.88
C THR A 118 6.60 3.66 -0.96
N CYS A 119 7.69 3.73 -1.71
CA CYS A 119 8.68 2.66 -1.79
C CYS A 119 9.34 2.39 -0.42
N ASP A 120 9.66 3.44 0.33
CA ASP A 120 10.33 3.35 1.62
C ASP A 120 9.43 2.67 2.66
N LEU A 121 8.17 3.10 2.76
CA LEU A 121 7.19 2.47 3.63
C LEU A 121 6.94 1.01 3.22
N PHE A 122 6.74 0.74 1.93
CA PHE A 122 6.51 -0.62 1.44
C PHE A 122 7.68 -1.56 1.79
N GLY A 123 8.91 -1.17 1.48
CA GLY A 123 10.10 -1.97 1.76
C GLY A 123 10.27 -2.25 3.25
N ARG A 124 9.98 -1.27 4.10
CA ARG A 124 10.03 -1.44 5.57
C ARG A 124 8.96 -2.40 6.07
N LEU A 125 7.68 -2.14 5.76
CA LEU A 125 6.57 -2.97 6.24
C LEU A 125 6.65 -4.39 5.68
N ALA A 126 7.08 -4.57 4.43
CA ALA A 126 7.20 -5.89 3.81
C ALA A 126 8.24 -6.75 4.51
N ARG A 127 9.40 -6.19 4.87
CA ARG A 127 10.42 -6.90 5.66
C ARG A 127 9.93 -7.26 7.05
N GLU A 128 9.23 -6.35 7.71
CA GLU A 128 8.67 -6.58 9.04
C GLU A 128 7.63 -7.72 9.02
N VAL A 129 6.72 -7.72 8.03
CA VAL A 129 5.73 -8.79 7.84
C VAL A 129 6.44 -10.11 7.49
N SER A 130 7.41 -10.07 6.58
CA SER A 130 8.24 -11.24 6.24
C SER A 130 8.91 -11.86 7.46
N ALA A 131 9.45 -11.05 8.37
CA ALA A 131 10.07 -11.53 9.59
C ALA A 131 9.07 -12.20 10.54
N ILE A 132 7.88 -11.61 10.74
CA ILE A 132 6.87 -12.15 11.66
C ILE A 132 6.25 -13.44 11.12
N TRP A 133 6.02 -13.50 9.80
CA TRP A 133 5.32 -14.61 9.14
C TRP A 133 6.23 -15.60 8.44
N GLU A 134 7.55 -15.44 8.56
CA GLU A 134 8.56 -16.31 7.93
C GLU A 134 8.38 -16.39 6.40
N LEU A 135 7.99 -15.28 5.78
CA LEU A 135 7.82 -15.15 4.33
C LEU A 135 9.10 -14.56 3.70
N GLN A 136 9.41 -14.95 2.47
CA GLN A 136 10.59 -14.45 1.77
C GLN A 136 10.36 -13.04 1.22
N TYR A 137 11.31 -12.12 1.43
CA TYR A 137 11.34 -10.81 0.79
C TYR A 137 12.51 -10.75 -0.22
N PRO A 138 12.27 -10.39 -1.50
CA PRO A 138 13.31 -10.34 -2.50
C PRO A 138 14.02 -8.98 -2.52
N ASP A 139 14.98 -8.76 -1.61
CA ASP A 139 15.73 -7.49 -1.50
C ASP A 139 16.40 -7.04 -2.81
N GLU A 140 16.83 -7.99 -3.64
CA GLU A 140 17.48 -7.69 -4.93
C GLU A 140 16.51 -7.08 -5.95
N VAL A 141 15.21 -7.41 -5.88
CA VAL A 141 14.18 -6.82 -6.76
C VAL A 141 13.99 -5.34 -6.41
N GLU A 142 13.82 -5.03 -5.12
CA GLU A 142 13.74 -3.65 -4.65
C GLU A 142 14.98 -2.85 -5.08
N ARG A 143 16.18 -3.39 -4.82
CA ARG A 143 17.44 -2.72 -5.16
C ARG A 143 17.54 -2.43 -6.65
N GLY A 144 17.23 -3.42 -7.49
CA GLY A 144 17.25 -3.27 -8.94
C GLY A 144 16.28 -2.20 -9.43
N VAL A 145 15.05 -2.21 -8.91
CA VAL A 145 14.02 -1.22 -9.30
C VAL A 145 14.38 0.18 -8.84
N ARG A 146 14.88 0.37 -7.62
CA ARG A 146 15.34 1.69 -7.14
C ARG A 146 16.44 2.28 -8.01
N VAL A 147 17.43 1.48 -8.39
CA VAL A 147 18.49 1.91 -9.33
C VAL A 147 17.93 2.33 -10.68
N LEU A 148 16.93 1.62 -11.20
CA LEU A 148 16.27 1.99 -12.45
C LEU A 148 15.47 3.30 -12.31
N MET A 149 14.80 3.51 -11.19
CA MET A 149 14.04 4.73 -10.91
C MET A 149 14.97 5.95 -10.83
N GLU A 150 16.10 5.85 -10.12
CA GLU A 150 17.09 6.93 -10.01
C GLU A 150 17.63 7.36 -11.38
N LYS A 151 17.83 6.41 -12.30
CA LYS A 151 18.27 6.71 -13.67
C LYS A 151 17.24 7.48 -14.49
N MET A 152 15.96 7.44 -14.12
CA MET A 152 14.88 8.16 -14.83
C MET A 152 14.65 9.57 -14.29
N GLU A 153 15.23 9.89 -13.14
CA GLU A 153 15.12 11.22 -12.53
C GLU A 153 16.27 12.17 -12.93
N ASN A 154 17.36 11.63 -13.50
CA ASN A 154 18.50 12.36 -14.05
C ASN A 154 18.34 12.61 -15.55
#